data_AF-A0A7G8UR68-F1
#
_entry.id   AF-A0A7G8UR68-F1
#
_cell.length_a   1.000
_cell.length_b   1.000
_cell.length_c   1.000
_cell.angle_alpha   90.00
_cell.angle_beta   90.00
_cell.angle_gamma   90.00
#
_symmetry.space_group_name_H-M   'P 1'
#
loop_
_entity.id
_entity.type
_entity.pdbx_description
1 polymer ?
#
loop_
_entity_poly.entity_id
_entity_poly.type
_entity_poly.pdbx_seq_one_letter_code
_entity_poly.pdbx_strand_id
1 'polypeptide(L)'
;MIPNSQGYRAYQNNKYTTASPHRLITMLYDGVLRFTSQAGKALNSKEYELANQSLKRSQDILYELISCLNMKDGGQIAENLRNLYLYAIDLTIKANVQKNSSYLSEVISIITELKGAWEQIGKEVSVNHV
;
A
#
# COMPACT_ATOMS: atom_id res chain seq x y z
N MET A 1 -33.47 -23.86 25.34
CA MET A 1 -32.24 -23.97 24.53
C MET A 1 -31.72 -22.56 24.29
N ILE A 2 -30.74 -22.09 25.08
CA ILE A 2 -30.20 -20.72 24.96
C ILE A 2 -28.99 -20.78 24.02
N PRO A 3 -28.94 -20.00 22.92
CA PRO A 3 -27.79 -20.00 22.04
C PRO A 3 -26.53 -19.45 22.72
N ASN A 4 -25.46 -20.22 22.60
CA ASN A 4 -24.12 -20.00 23.13
C ASN A 4 -23.49 -18.68 22.61
N SER A 5 -23.43 -17.65 23.46
CA SER A 5 -22.84 -16.34 23.18
C SER A 5 -21.31 -16.27 23.37
N GLN A 6 -20.65 -17.40 23.70
CA GLN A 6 -19.20 -17.42 23.93
C GLN A 6 -18.37 -17.44 22.63
N GLY A 7 -18.93 -17.91 21.52
CA GLY A 7 -18.25 -17.90 20.21
C GLY A 7 -18.12 -16.50 19.61
N TYR A 8 -19.14 -15.65 19.75
CA TYR A 8 -19.18 -14.31 19.14
C TYR A 8 -18.17 -13.33 19.78
N ARG A 9 -17.91 -13.46 21.08
CA ARG A 9 -16.91 -12.64 21.79
C ARG A 9 -15.47 -13.01 21.43
N ALA A 10 -15.21 -14.27 21.03
CA ALA A 10 -13.89 -14.70 20.57
C ALA A 10 -13.51 -14.08 19.21
N TYR A 11 -14.48 -13.83 18.33
CA TYR A 11 -14.24 -13.09 17.07
C TYR A 11 -13.93 -11.61 17.29
N GLN A 12 -14.48 -10.99 18.34
CA GLN A 12 -14.23 -9.58 18.63
C GLN A 12 -12.89 -9.31 19.34
N ASN A 13 -12.36 -10.29 20.09
CA ASN A 13 -11.15 -10.12 20.91
C ASN A 13 -9.82 -10.42 20.21
N ASN A 14 -9.80 -10.90 18.97
CA ASN A 14 -8.55 -11.12 18.22
C ASN A 14 -7.97 -9.84 17.55
N LYS A 15 -8.56 -8.66 17.81
CA LYS A 15 -8.16 -7.39 17.17
C LYS A 15 -6.83 -6.78 17.66
N TYR A 16 -6.19 -7.34 18.70
CA TYR A 16 -5.09 -6.66 19.41
C TYR A 16 -3.74 -7.41 19.40
N THR A 17 -3.68 -8.66 18.97
CA THR A 17 -2.44 -9.45 18.89
C THR A 17 -1.85 -9.54 17.48
N THR A 18 -2.58 -9.05 16.47
CA THR A 18 -2.16 -8.93 15.07
C THR A 18 -2.39 -7.49 14.63
N ALA A 19 -1.51 -6.93 13.76
CA ALA A 19 -1.75 -5.60 13.21
C ALA A 19 -3.12 -5.60 12.52
N SER A 20 -3.98 -4.62 12.85
CA SER A 20 -5.31 -4.52 12.24
C SER A 20 -5.18 -4.47 10.71
N PRO A 21 -6.15 -4.99 9.93
CA PRO A 21 -6.10 -4.95 8.46
C PRO A 21 -5.82 -3.54 7.92
N HIS A 22 -6.38 -2.52 8.59
CA HIS A 22 -6.11 -1.12 8.31
C HIS A 22 -4.61 -0.77 8.43
N ARG A 23 -3.98 -1.18 9.54
CA ARG A 23 -2.56 -0.96 9.81
C ARG A 23 -1.66 -1.71 8.83
N LEU A 24 -2.05 -2.91 8.40
CA LEU A 24 -1.31 -3.68 7.39
C LEU A 24 -1.22 -2.91 6.07
N ILE A 25 -2.33 -2.34 5.59
CA ILE A 25 -2.33 -1.51 4.37
C ILE A 25 -1.46 -0.26 4.55
N THR A 26 -1.51 0.43 5.69
CA THR A 26 -0.62 1.56 5.97
C THR A 26 0.86 1.13 5.92
N MET A 27 1.21 -0.05 6.45
CA MET A 27 2.57 -0.58 6.40
C MET A 27 3.02 -0.93 4.97
N LEU A 28 2.11 -1.40 4.12
CA LEU A 28 2.40 -1.61 2.70
C LEU A 28 2.71 -0.27 2.02
N TYR A 29 1.90 0.78 2.23
CA TYR A 29 2.21 2.11 1.71
C TYR A 29 3.57 2.65 2.19
N ASP A 30 3.87 2.50 3.48
CA ASP A 30 5.19 2.86 4.02
C ASP A 30 6.32 2.09 3.35
N GLY A 31 6.10 0.80 3.06
CA GLY A 31 7.03 -0.04 2.32
C GLY A 31 7.30 0.46 0.90
N VAL A 32 6.25 0.79 0.14
CA VAL A 32 6.36 1.37 -1.21
C VAL A 32 7.16 2.68 -1.16
N LEU A 33 6.80 3.61 -0.28
CA LEU A 33 7.48 4.90 -0.15
C LEU A 33 8.98 4.72 0.19
N ARG A 34 9.29 3.84 1.14
CA ARG A 34 10.66 3.55 1.57
C ARG A 34 11.50 3.00 0.42
N PHE A 35 11.01 1.97 -0.28
CA PHE A 35 11.76 1.33 -1.34
C PHE A 35 11.88 2.21 -2.59
N THR A 36 10.84 2.96 -2.94
CA THR A 36 10.89 3.94 -4.03
C THR A 36 11.89 5.07 -3.73
N SER A 37 11.91 5.60 -2.49
CA SER A 37 12.89 6.60 -2.07
C SER A 37 14.33 6.05 -2.10
N GLN A 38 14.53 4.81 -1.65
CA GLN A 38 15.83 4.13 -1.71
C GLN A 38 16.29 3.97 -3.17
N ALA A 39 15.40 3.55 -4.07
CA ALA A 39 15.70 3.43 -5.48
C ALA A 39 16.08 4.78 -6.11
N GLY A 40 15.39 5.86 -5.77
CA GLY A 40 15.72 7.20 -6.26
C GLY A 40 17.13 7.64 -5.85
N LYS A 41 17.52 7.40 -4.59
CA LYS A 41 18.89 7.66 -4.12
C LYS A 41 19.92 6.80 -4.86
N ALA A 42 19.65 5.51 -5.01
CA ALA A 42 20.53 4.58 -5.71
C ALA A 42 20.71 4.95 -7.20
N LEU A 43 19.64 5.36 -7.89
CA LEU A 43 19.73 5.86 -9.27
C LEU A 43 20.62 7.10 -9.38
N ASN A 44 20.48 8.06 -8.46
CA ASN A 44 21.28 9.28 -8.44
C ASN A 44 22.78 8.98 -8.17
N SER A 45 23.07 8.00 -7.32
CA SER A 45 24.42 7.50 -7.04
C SER A 45 24.95 6.53 -8.10
N LYS A 46 24.18 6.22 -9.15
CA LYS A 46 24.48 5.22 -10.19
C LYS A 46 24.67 3.79 -9.66
N GLU A 47 24.11 3.48 -8.49
CA GLU A 47 24.05 2.14 -7.90
C GLU A 47 22.88 1.35 -8.51
N TYR A 48 23.00 0.98 -9.79
CA TYR A 48 21.87 0.47 -10.57
C TYR A 48 21.32 -0.87 -10.11
N GLU A 49 22.16 -1.75 -9.55
CA GLU A 49 21.71 -3.03 -9.01
C GLU A 49 20.85 -2.83 -7.77
N LEU A 50 21.28 -1.95 -6.85
CA LEU A 50 20.48 -1.58 -5.68
C LEU A 50 19.18 -0.91 -6.10
N ALA A 51 19.22 0.01 -7.07
CA ALA A 51 18.03 0.65 -7.61
C ALA A 51 17.03 -0.39 -8.15
N ASN A 52 17.51 -1.34 -8.95
CA ASN A 52 16.69 -2.42 -9.50
C ASN A 52 16.05 -3.29 -8.40
N GLN A 53 16.83 -3.69 -7.39
CA GLN A 53 16.32 -4.50 -6.26
C GLN A 53 15.27 -3.74 -5.45
N SER A 54 15.51 -2.46 -5.14
CA SER A 54 14.55 -1.63 -4.42
C SER A 54 13.27 -1.40 -5.23
N LEU A 55 13.35 -1.18 -6.54
CA LEU A 55 12.17 -1.01 -7.39
C LEU A 55 11.34 -2.29 -7.49
N LYS A 56 11.97 -3.46 -7.62
CA LYS A 56 11.25 -4.75 -7.58
C LYS A 56 10.48 -4.93 -6.29
N ARG A 57 11.10 -4.64 -5.14
CA ARG A 57 10.40 -4.70 -3.84
C ARG A 57 9.23 -3.72 -3.75
N SER A 58 9.36 -2.53 -4.33
CA SER A 58 8.26 -1.57 -4.41
C SER A 58 7.11 -2.10 -5.27
N GLN A 59 7.42 -2.70 -6.43
CA GLN A 59 6.45 -3.32 -7.33
C GLN A 59 5.73 -4.51 -6.68
N ASP A 60 6.45 -5.39 -5.98
CA ASP A 60 5.87 -6.54 -5.28
C ASP A 60 4.78 -6.08 -4.28
N ILE A 61 5.05 -5.00 -3.54
CA ILE A 61 4.07 -4.43 -2.60
C ILE A 61 2.88 -3.81 -3.34
N LEU A 62 3.11 -3.12 -4.47
CA LEU A 62 2.02 -2.57 -5.27
C LEU A 62 1.11 -3.67 -5.85
N TYR A 63 1.69 -4.81 -6.27
CA TYR A 63 0.91 -5.96 -6.70
C TYR A 63 0.13 -6.59 -5.54
N GLU A 64 0.69 -6.62 -4.33
CA GLU A 64 -0.04 -7.06 -3.13
C GLU A 64 -1.18 -6.10 -2.78
N LEU A 65 -1.01 -4.78 -2.94
CA LEU A 65 -2.11 -3.83 -2.76
C LEU A 65 -3.23 -4.07 -3.78
N ILE A 66 -2.90 -4.40 -5.03
CA ILE A 66 -3.88 -4.77 -6.06
C ILE A 66 -4.62 -6.06 -5.67
N SER A 67 -3.90 -7.07 -5.17
CA SER A 67 -4.51 -8.36 -4.76
C SER A 67 -5.52 -8.21 -3.62
N CYS A 68 -5.35 -7.17 -2.78
CA CYS A 68 -6.24 -6.85 -1.67
C CYS A 68 -7.54 -6.13 -2.09
N LEU A 69 -7.69 -5.69 -3.34
CA LEU A 69 -8.86 -4.93 -3.77
C LEU A 69 -10.09 -5.85 -3.91
N ASN A 70 -11.23 -5.44 -3.32
CA ASN A 70 -12.51 -6.11 -3.59
C ASN A 70 -13.06 -5.66 -4.96
N MET A 71 -12.63 -6.35 -6.02
CA MET A 71 -13.08 -6.07 -7.39
C MET A 71 -14.55 -6.43 -7.63
N LYS A 72 -15.14 -7.28 -6.79
CA LYS A 72 -16.54 -7.72 -6.93
C LYS A 72 -17.53 -6.66 -6.48
N ASP A 73 -17.32 -6.10 -5.29
CA ASP A 73 -18.26 -5.15 -4.68
C ASP A 73 -17.71 -3.72 -4.61
N GLY A 74 -16.42 -3.50 -4.85
CA GLY A 74 -15.77 -2.19 -4.78
C GLY A 74 -16.03 -1.27 -5.98
N GLY A 75 -16.63 -1.80 -7.05
CA GLY A 75 -17.06 -1.03 -8.23
C GLY A 75 -15.98 -0.12 -8.79
N GLN A 76 -16.37 1.11 -9.15
CA GLN A 76 -15.49 2.10 -9.78
C GLN A 76 -14.28 2.49 -8.91
N ILE A 77 -14.43 2.47 -7.57
CA ILE A 77 -13.34 2.84 -6.66
C ILE A 77 -12.21 1.80 -6.74
N ALA A 78 -12.56 0.51 -6.71
CA ALA A 78 -11.58 -0.57 -6.83
C ALA A 78 -10.84 -0.51 -8.18
N GLU A 79 -11.56 -0.27 -9.28
CA GLU A 79 -10.95 -0.11 -10.60
C GLU A 79 -10.01 1.10 -10.67
N ASN A 80 -10.41 2.24 -10.12
CA ASN A 80 -9.57 3.43 -10.09
C ASN A 80 -8.30 3.22 -9.28
N LEU A 81 -8.39 2.58 -8.10
CA LEU A 81 -7.22 2.23 -7.29
C LEU A 81 -6.29 1.27 -8.01
N ARG A 82 -6.84 0.22 -8.64
CA ARG A 82 -6.06 -0.72 -9.44
C ARG A 82 -5.29 0.01 -10.54
N ASN A 83 -5.93 0.92 -11.26
CA ASN A 83 -5.30 1.69 -12.33
C ASN A 83 -4.19 2.61 -11.81
N LEU A 84 -4.39 3.26 -10.66
CA LEU A 84 -3.35 4.07 -10.02
C LEU A 84 -2.14 3.24 -9.60
N TYR A 85 -2.36 2.05 -9.02
CA TYR A 85 -1.26 1.15 -8.65
C TYR A 85 -0.51 0.63 -9.88
N LEU A 86 -1.21 0.24 -10.96
CA LEU A 86 -0.57 -0.17 -12.21
C LEU A 86 0.23 0.96 -12.86
N TYR A 87 -0.28 2.18 -12.81
CA TYR A 87 0.44 3.36 -13.30
C TYR A 87 1.70 3.63 -12.48
N ALA A 88 1.64 3.52 -11.15
CA ALA A 88 2.80 3.62 -10.29
C ALA A 88 3.86 2.55 -10.61
N ILE A 89 3.43 1.30 -10.89
CA ILE A 89 4.31 0.22 -11.34
C ILE A 89 4.99 0.59 -12.67
N ASP A 90 4.26 1.08 -13.67
CA ASP A 90 4.83 1.50 -14.95
C ASP A 90 5.89 2.61 -14.78
N LEU A 91 5.64 3.60 -13.92
CA LEU A 91 6.61 4.63 -13.58
C LEU A 91 7.89 4.06 -12.96
N THR A 92 7.79 3.07 -12.06
CA THR A 92 8.98 2.41 -11.49
C THR A 92 9.78 1.65 -12.55
N ILE A 93 9.11 1.03 -13.54
CA ILE A 93 9.77 0.35 -14.65
C ILE A 93 10.48 1.38 -15.54
N LYS A 94 9.81 2.47 -15.92
CA LYS A 94 10.38 3.57 -16.70
C LYS A 94 11.61 4.17 -16.02
N ALA A 95 11.52 4.42 -14.71
CA ALA A 95 12.65 4.90 -13.91
C ALA A 95 13.87 3.97 -14.01
N ASN A 96 13.63 2.66 -13.90
CA ASN A 96 14.71 1.68 -13.95
C ASN A 96 15.30 1.53 -15.36
N VAL A 97 14.47 1.49 -16.41
CA VAL A 97 14.94 1.32 -17.79
C VAL A 97 15.70 2.56 -18.26
N GLN A 98 15.16 3.75 -17.99
CA GLN A 98 15.74 5.02 -18.42
C GLN A 98 16.79 5.58 -17.46
N LYS A 99 17.01 4.91 -16.32
CA LYS A 99 17.89 5.37 -15.22
C LYS A 99 17.58 6.80 -14.77
N ASN A 100 16.30 7.15 -14.79
CA ASN A 100 15.82 8.49 -14.46
C ASN A 100 14.98 8.46 -13.18
N SER A 101 15.50 9.06 -12.10
CA SER A 101 14.82 9.12 -10.81
C SER A 101 13.63 10.06 -10.79
N SER A 102 13.44 10.95 -11.77
CA SER A 102 12.32 11.90 -11.79
C SER A 102 10.96 11.23 -11.80
N TYR A 103 10.82 10.06 -12.45
CA TYR A 103 9.60 9.27 -12.46
C TYR A 103 9.20 8.78 -11.05
N LEU A 104 10.17 8.60 -10.14
CA LEU A 104 9.90 8.10 -8.80
C LEU A 104 9.28 9.15 -7.88
N SER A 105 9.48 10.44 -8.19
CA SER A 105 8.81 11.54 -7.46
C SER A 105 7.29 11.46 -7.61
N GLU A 106 6.81 11.11 -8.82
CA GLU A 106 5.38 10.96 -9.10
C GLU A 106 4.80 9.74 -8.38
N VAL A 107 5.51 8.61 -8.37
CA VAL A 107 5.14 7.43 -7.56
C VAL A 107 5.01 7.79 -6.08
N ILE A 108 5.98 8.53 -5.53
CA ILE A 108 5.95 8.97 -4.12
C ILE A 108 4.73 9.86 -3.86
N SER A 109 4.40 10.78 -4.76
CA SER A 109 3.25 11.67 -4.64
C SER A 109 1.93 10.89 -4.56
N ILE A 110 1.69 10.01 -5.55
CA ILE A 110 0.47 9.17 -5.63
C ILE A 110 0.30 8.36 -4.34
N ILE A 111 1.36 7.67 -3.92
CA ILE A 111 1.29 6.76 -2.77
C ILE A 111 1.14 7.53 -1.45
N THR A 112 1.74 8.72 -1.35
CA THR A 112 1.57 9.59 -0.16
C THR A 112 0.13 10.07 -0.03
N GLU A 113 -0.50 10.49 -1.14
CA GLU A 113 -1.90 10.92 -1.14
C GLU A 113 -2.84 9.77 -0.77
N LEU A 114 -2.67 8.61 -1.40
CA LEU A 114 -3.46 7.41 -1.10
C LEU A 114 -3.29 6.95 0.35
N LYS A 115 -2.06 6.99 0.88
CA LYS A 115 -1.80 6.69 2.29
C LYS A 115 -2.53 7.68 3.20
N GLY A 116 -2.46 8.98 2.90
CA GLY A 116 -3.14 10.02 3.70
C GLY A 116 -4.65 9.83 3.73
N ALA A 117 -5.27 9.57 2.58
CA ALA A 117 -6.69 9.27 2.47
C ALA A 117 -7.06 8.00 3.25
N TRP A 118 -6.23 6.95 3.17
CA TRP A 118 -6.43 5.72 3.94
C TRP A 118 -6.36 5.98 5.44
N GLU A 119 -5.34 6.68 5.94
CA GLU A 119 -5.20 6.98 7.36
C GLU A 119 -6.36 7.83 7.92
N GLN A 120 -6.97 8.70 7.11
CA GLN A 120 -8.17 9.45 7.51
C GLN A 120 -9.35 8.53 7.81
N ILE A 121 -9.60 7.52 6.96
CA ILE A 121 -10.66 6.52 7.19
C ILE A 121 -10.46 5.80 8.54
N GLY A 122 -9.21 5.46 8.89
CA GLY A 122 -8.91 4.80 10.16
C GLY A 122 -9.22 5.66 11.39
N LYS A 123 -9.00 6.97 11.30
CA LYS A 123 -9.31 7.93 12.37
C LYS A 123 -10.82 8.04 12.58
N GLU A 124 -11.61 8.17 11.53
CA GLU A 124 -13.07 8.27 11.62
C GLU A 124 -13.71 7.01 12.27
N VAL A 125 -13.23 5.82 11.90
CA VAL A 125 -13.73 4.56 12.48
C VAL A 125 -13.42 4.47 13.98
N SER A 126 -12.27 5.01 14.44
CA SER A 126 -11.92 5.03 15.85
C SER A 126 -12.74 6.00 16.70
N VAL A 127 -13.26 7.09 16.11
CA VAL A 127 -14.08 8.10 16.82
C VAL A 127 -15.53 7.63 16.99
N ASN A 128 -16.09 6.88 16.03
CA ASN A 128 -17.48 6.40 16.09
C ASN A 128 -17.71 5.20 17.04
N HIS A 129 -16.68 4.71 17.73
CA HIS A 129 -16.77 3.63 18.72
C HIS A 129 -16.54 4.11 20.17
N VAL A 130 -16.63 5.42 20.42
CA VAL A 130 -16.54 6.05 21.76
C VAL A 130 -17.90 6.56 22.20
#